data_AF-A0A946XIR2-F1
#
_entry.id   AF-A0A946XIR2-F1
#
_cell.length_a   1.000
_cell.length_b   1.000
_cell.length_c   1.000
_cell.angle_alpha   90.00
_cell.angle_beta   90.00
_cell.angle_gamma   90.00
#
_symmetry.space_group_name_H-M   'P 1'
#
loop_
_entity.id
_entity.type
_entity.pdbx_description
1 polymer ?
#
loop_
_entity_poly.entity_id
_entity_poly.type
_entity_poly.pdbx_seq_one_letter_code
_entity_poly.pdbx_strand_id
1 'polypeptide(L)'
;MANELYNKIKMAYSDNDVMIKIDHEFIVDITGDDYVRRTQNIGTTPESFTVRPDIGIDGFMYIRNMDPTNFALLSISPQTLAYDGETGAFTTNLLVTGTTSKATGWIGYVQDSGTTGTLIITETKGTFQDDELIFDTSTGSATLNGTAGFAGHVYFGKLKAGESCLIRYNGYDTYGAKADTSSVQLEYFMIEE
;
A
#
# COMPACT_ATOMS: atom_id res chain seq x y z
N MET A 1 10.79 -9.84 -15.39
CA MET A 1 10.35 -9.61 -16.79
C MET A 1 11.64 -9.50 -17.62
N ALA A 2 11.69 -9.96 -18.88
CA ALA A 2 12.93 -9.98 -19.65
C ALA A 2 12.73 -9.22 -20.97
N ASN A 3 13.73 -8.47 -21.39
CA ASN A 3 13.74 -7.59 -22.57
C ASN A 3 12.75 -6.41 -22.48
N GLU A 4 12.73 -5.61 -21.40
CA GLU A 4 11.89 -4.39 -21.33
C GLU A 4 12.22 -3.38 -22.43
N LEU A 5 13.48 -3.31 -22.87
CA LEU A 5 13.88 -2.52 -24.03
C LEU A 5 14.64 -3.37 -25.03
N TYR A 6 14.02 -3.59 -26.19
CA TYR A 6 14.59 -4.29 -27.33
C TYR A 6 14.83 -3.33 -28.48
N ASN A 7 16.10 -3.03 -28.77
CA ASN A 7 16.47 -2.26 -29.96
C ASN A 7 17.31 -3.10 -30.90
N LYS A 8 16.78 -3.29 -32.11
CA LYS A 8 17.48 -3.95 -33.21
C LYS A 8 17.72 -2.95 -34.32
N ILE A 9 18.98 -2.62 -34.55
CA ILE A 9 19.39 -1.76 -35.65
C ILE A 9 20.02 -2.64 -36.72
N LYS A 10 19.46 -2.58 -37.92
CA LYS A 10 20.02 -3.21 -39.11
C LYS A 10 20.39 -2.13 -40.10
N MET A 11 21.65 -2.09 -40.52
CA MET A 11 22.11 -1.20 -41.59
C MET A 11 22.71 -2.05 -42.69
N ALA A 12 22.32 -1.74 -43.92
CA ALA A 12 22.93 -2.32 -45.11
C ALA A 12 23.39 -1.20 -46.04
N TYR A 13 24.61 -1.32 -46.53
CA TYR A 13 25.13 -0.49 -47.60
C TYR A 13 25.46 -1.39 -48.79
N SER A 14 25.03 -0.97 -49.97
CA SER A 14 25.30 -1.65 -51.23
C SER A 14 25.85 -0.64 -52.22
N ASP A 15 27.00 -0.94 -52.80
CA ASP A 15 27.52 -0.23 -53.97
C ASP A 15 28.07 -1.24 -54.97
N ASN A 16 27.50 -1.24 -56.18
CA ASN A 16 27.79 -2.19 -57.25
C ASN A 16 27.79 -3.65 -56.75
N ASP A 17 28.98 -4.23 -56.53
CA ASP A 17 29.19 -5.62 -56.12
C ASP A 17 29.53 -5.79 -54.62
N VAL A 18 29.62 -4.69 -53.85
CA VAL A 18 29.96 -4.74 -52.43
C VAL A 18 28.71 -4.55 -51.58
N MET A 19 28.45 -5.52 -50.72
CA MET A 19 27.39 -5.46 -49.72
C MET A 19 27.99 -5.56 -48.32
N ILE A 20 27.73 -4.56 -47.48
CA ILE A 20 28.06 -4.56 -46.06
C ILE A 20 26.76 -4.60 -45.27
N LYS A 21 26.68 -5.53 -44.32
CA LYS A 21 25.56 -5.64 -43.38
C LYS A 21 26.11 -5.50 -41.97
N ILE A 22 25.49 -4.64 -41.17
CA ILE A 22 25.74 -4.51 -39.74
C ILE A 22 24.42 -4.77 -39.03
N ASP A 23 24.42 -5.78 -38.18
CA ASP A 23 23.34 -6.12 -37.27
C ASP A 23 23.82 -5.83 -35.85
N HIS A 24 23.16 -4.88 -35.17
CA HIS A 24 23.42 -4.59 -33.77
C HIS A 24 22.17 -4.84 -32.94
N GLU A 25 22.35 -5.53 -31.83
CA GLU A 25 21.30 -5.86 -30.86
C GLU A 25 21.67 -5.22 -29.52
N PHE A 26 20.75 -4.40 -29.01
CA PHE A 26 20.84 -3.82 -27.68
C PHE A 26 19.65 -4.33 -26.87
N ILE A 27 19.97 -5.08 -25.81
CA ILE A 27 19.01 -5.65 -24.88
C ILE A 27 19.31 -5.02 -23.52
N VAL A 28 18.28 -4.44 -22.91
CA VAL A 28 18.31 -4.04 -21.50
C VAL A 28 17.28 -4.86 -20.77
N ASP A 29 17.75 -5.62 -19.80
CA ASP A 29 16.92 -6.24 -18.78
C ASP A 29 16.90 -5.32 -17.57
N ILE A 30 15.72 -4.83 -17.19
CA ILE A 30 15.49 -4.10 -15.96
C ILE A 30 15.11 -5.15 -14.91
N THR A 31 15.94 -5.30 -13.89
CA THR A 31 15.61 -6.14 -12.73
C THR A 31 15.05 -5.25 -11.64
N GLY A 32 13.81 -5.54 -11.20
CA GLY A 32 13.10 -4.77 -10.18
C GLY A 32 12.03 -3.84 -10.78
N ASP A 33 10.92 -3.67 -10.05
CA ASP A 33 9.88 -2.70 -10.35
C ASP A 33 10.08 -1.49 -9.40
N ASP A 34 11.03 -0.60 -9.68
CA ASP A 34 11.32 0.56 -8.81
C ASP A 34 10.13 1.54 -8.65
N TYR A 35 9.11 1.41 -9.51
CA TYR A 35 7.90 2.20 -9.44
C TYR A 35 6.70 1.49 -10.07
N VAL A 36 5.50 1.79 -9.57
CA VAL A 36 4.24 1.51 -10.29
C VAL A 36 3.57 2.82 -10.59
N ARG A 37 3.10 2.96 -11.83
CA ARG A 37 2.16 4.00 -12.25
C ARG A 37 0.92 3.33 -12.81
N ARG A 38 -0.25 3.72 -12.34
CA ARG A 38 -1.51 3.12 -12.77
C ARG A 38 -2.65 4.14 -12.75
N THR A 39 -3.60 3.95 -13.67
CA THR A 39 -4.91 4.60 -13.61
C THR A 39 -5.95 3.56 -13.17
N GLN A 40 -6.76 3.92 -12.19
CA GLN A 40 -7.86 3.09 -11.69
C GLN A 40 -9.15 3.89 -11.75
N ASN A 41 -10.22 3.25 -12.23
CA ASN A 41 -11.57 3.80 -12.12
C ASN A 41 -12.09 3.46 -10.73
N ILE A 42 -12.39 4.48 -9.92
CA ILE A 42 -12.89 4.36 -8.55
C ILE A 42 -14.37 4.68 -8.55
N GLY A 43 -15.22 3.75 -8.12
CA GLY A 43 -16.66 3.92 -8.00
C GLY A 43 -17.09 4.77 -6.81
N THR A 44 -18.40 4.86 -6.58
CA THR A 44 -18.99 5.56 -5.42
C THR A 44 -18.92 4.74 -4.14
N THR A 45 -18.66 3.43 -4.24
CA THR A 45 -18.30 2.58 -3.12
C THR A 45 -16.80 2.69 -2.81
N PRO A 46 -16.38 2.51 -1.55
CA PRO A 46 -14.96 2.49 -1.21
C PRO A 46 -14.24 1.35 -1.92
N GLU A 47 -13.10 1.65 -2.52
CA GLU A 47 -12.27 0.71 -3.26
C GLU A 47 -10.80 0.91 -2.89
N SER A 48 -10.08 -0.19 -2.72
CA SER A 48 -8.63 -0.16 -2.46
C SER A 48 -7.84 0.12 -3.74
N PHE A 49 -6.72 0.81 -3.60
CA PHE A 49 -5.77 0.94 -4.69
C PHE A 49 -5.11 -0.41 -4.99
N THR A 50 -5.01 -0.75 -6.27
CA THR A 50 -4.35 -1.99 -6.71
C THR A 50 -2.85 -1.75 -6.89
N VAL A 51 -2.10 -1.94 -5.80
CA VAL A 51 -0.63 -1.92 -5.80
C VAL A 51 -0.10 -3.32 -6.15
N ARG A 52 1.03 -3.41 -6.87
CA ARG A 52 1.66 -4.71 -7.14
C ARG A 52 2.30 -5.25 -5.85
N PRO A 53 2.26 -6.56 -5.62
CA PRO A 53 2.87 -7.17 -4.42
C PRO A 53 4.39 -7.05 -4.41
N ASP A 54 5.00 -6.81 -5.57
CA ASP A 54 6.46 -6.71 -5.73
C ASP A 54 7.01 -5.33 -5.35
N ILE A 55 6.12 -4.35 -5.09
CA ILE A 55 6.54 -3.08 -4.53
C ILE A 55 6.78 -3.23 -3.02
N GLY A 56 7.94 -2.78 -2.58
CA GLY A 56 8.41 -2.65 -1.22
C GLY A 56 7.42 -2.01 -0.25
N ILE A 57 7.71 -2.23 1.02
CA ILE A 57 6.70 -2.16 2.07
C ILE A 57 6.44 -0.73 2.54
N ASP A 58 7.35 0.21 2.29
CA ASP A 58 7.20 1.62 2.64
C ASP A 58 7.62 2.52 1.47
N GLY A 59 7.02 3.69 1.38
CA GLY A 59 7.40 4.66 0.36
C GLY A 59 6.47 5.86 0.29
N PHE A 60 6.37 6.43 -0.90
CA PHE A 60 5.50 7.54 -1.21
C PHE A 60 4.53 7.19 -2.32
N MET A 61 3.26 7.51 -2.13
CA MET A 61 2.24 7.39 -3.17
C MET A 61 1.75 8.78 -3.55
N TYR A 62 1.94 9.14 -4.81
CA TYR A 62 1.32 10.29 -5.42
C TYR A 62 0.01 9.87 -6.07
N ILE A 63 -1.03 10.66 -5.86
CA ILE A 63 -2.35 10.42 -6.42
C ILE A 63 -2.81 11.70 -7.11
N ARG A 64 -3.41 11.56 -8.29
CA ARG A 64 -4.02 12.63 -9.06
C ARG A 64 -5.43 12.25 -9.48
N ASN A 65 -6.38 13.15 -9.24
CA ASN A 65 -7.70 13.04 -9.78
C ASN A 65 -7.70 13.53 -11.24
N MET A 66 -7.95 12.61 -12.17
CA MET A 66 -8.01 12.89 -13.60
C MET A 66 -9.41 13.29 -14.06
N ASP A 67 -10.40 13.21 -13.16
CA ASP A 67 -11.77 13.62 -13.46
C ASP A 67 -11.87 15.16 -13.51
N PRO A 68 -12.55 15.73 -14.52
CA PRO A 68 -12.68 17.18 -14.68
C PRO A 68 -13.75 17.82 -13.80
N THR A 69 -14.63 17.04 -13.15
CA THR A 69 -15.81 17.57 -12.46
C THR A 69 -16.02 16.99 -11.07
N ASN A 70 -15.80 15.71 -10.86
CA ASN A 70 -16.09 15.01 -9.62
C ASN A 70 -14.86 14.95 -8.69
N PHE A 71 -15.08 14.72 -7.39
CA PHE A 71 -14.02 14.56 -6.40
C PHE A 71 -13.90 13.12 -5.89
N ALA A 72 -12.71 12.79 -5.41
CA ALA A 72 -12.44 11.56 -4.68
C ALA A 72 -12.18 11.85 -3.20
N LEU A 73 -12.64 10.95 -2.33
CA LEU A 73 -12.26 10.92 -0.92
C LEU A 73 -11.22 9.83 -0.75
N LEU A 74 -10.04 10.21 -0.25
CA LEU A 74 -8.93 9.30 0.01
C LEU A 74 -9.09 8.69 1.40
N SER A 75 -8.78 7.40 1.50
CA SER A 75 -8.92 6.64 2.74
C SER A 75 -7.74 5.74 3.03
N ILE A 76 -7.62 5.42 4.31
CA ILE A 76 -6.81 4.33 4.84
C ILE A 76 -7.74 3.40 5.63
N SER A 77 -7.52 2.10 5.53
CA SER A 77 -8.18 1.10 6.36
C SER A 77 -7.15 0.53 7.32
N PRO A 78 -7.10 1.02 8.58
CA PRO A 78 -6.16 0.54 9.58
C PRO A 78 -6.45 -0.91 9.97
N GLN A 79 -5.44 -1.59 10.51
CA GLN A 79 -5.59 -2.97 10.96
C GLN A 79 -6.41 -3.07 12.25
N THR A 80 -7.13 -4.18 12.42
CA THR A 80 -7.80 -4.54 13.68
C THR A 80 -7.16 -5.80 14.25
N LEU A 81 -6.77 -5.76 15.51
CA LEU A 81 -6.24 -6.89 16.25
C LEU A 81 -7.25 -7.32 17.30
N ALA A 82 -7.90 -8.46 17.10
CA ALA A 82 -8.68 -9.08 18.16
C ALA A 82 -7.74 -9.76 19.15
N TYR A 83 -8.04 -9.67 20.44
CA TYR A 83 -7.22 -10.27 21.48
C TYR A 83 -8.08 -11.02 22.50
N ASP A 84 -7.46 -11.98 23.18
CA ASP A 84 -7.96 -12.64 24.37
C ASP A 84 -6.87 -12.83 25.43
N GLY A 85 -7.25 -13.38 26.59
CA GLY A 85 -6.31 -13.62 27.67
C GLY A 85 -5.64 -12.34 28.18
N GLU A 86 -6.36 -11.21 28.22
CA GLU A 86 -5.80 -9.95 28.71
C GLU A 86 -5.25 -10.10 30.14
N THR A 87 -4.00 -9.70 30.32
CA THR A 87 -3.28 -9.68 31.60
C THR A 87 -2.93 -8.26 32.06
N GLY A 88 -3.11 -7.27 31.17
CA GLY A 88 -3.11 -5.86 31.51
C GLY A 88 -3.76 -5.02 30.41
N ALA A 89 -4.39 -3.92 30.81
CA ALA A 89 -5.18 -3.06 29.94
C ALA A 89 -4.33 -2.27 28.95
N PHE A 90 -4.71 -2.33 27.68
CA PHE A 90 -4.11 -1.53 26.61
C PHE A 90 -4.53 -0.07 26.72
N THR A 91 -3.60 0.83 26.39
CA THR A 91 -3.86 2.27 26.33
C THR A 91 -3.65 2.81 24.92
N THR A 92 -4.53 3.71 24.47
CA THR A 92 -4.37 4.40 23.18
C THR A 92 -3.09 5.24 23.16
N ASN A 93 -2.59 5.51 21.95
CA ASN A 93 -1.36 6.27 21.70
C ASN A 93 -0.09 5.63 22.31
N LEU A 94 -0.13 4.32 22.56
CA LEU A 94 1.05 3.51 22.87
C LEU A 94 1.39 2.61 21.68
N LEU A 95 2.66 2.21 21.61
CA LEU A 95 3.13 1.26 20.59
C LEU A 95 2.83 -0.17 21.07
N VAL A 96 2.05 -0.92 20.30
CA VAL A 96 1.88 -2.37 20.50
C VAL A 96 2.96 -3.13 19.74
N THR A 97 3.46 -4.22 20.32
CA THR A 97 4.49 -5.09 19.75
C THR A 97 4.08 -6.56 19.86
N GLY A 98 4.18 -7.30 18.76
CA GLY A 98 4.06 -8.76 18.73
C GLY A 98 5.37 -9.43 19.13
N THR A 99 5.30 -10.38 20.07
CA THR A 99 6.50 -11.04 20.59
C THR A 99 7.16 -11.94 19.55
N THR A 100 6.37 -12.64 18.74
CA THR A 100 6.86 -13.62 17.75
C THR A 100 7.10 -12.94 16.41
N SER A 101 6.10 -12.20 15.91
CA SER A 101 6.15 -11.52 14.62
C SER A 101 7.13 -10.35 14.59
N LYS A 102 7.41 -9.74 15.75
CA LYS A 102 8.05 -8.42 15.88
C LYS A 102 7.28 -7.31 15.18
N ALA A 103 6.02 -7.56 14.82
CA ALA A 103 5.15 -6.53 14.25
C ALA A 103 4.90 -5.45 15.30
N THR A 104 4.80 -4.21 14.85
CA THR A 104 4.56 -3.04 15.70
C THR A 104 3.50 -2.15 15.10
N GLY A 105 2.91 -1.27 15.91
CA GLY A 105 2.02 -0.21 15.43
C GLY A 105 1.46 0.59 16.58
N TRP A 106 0.86 1.74 16.29
CA TRP A 106 0.29 2.60 17.31
C TRP A 106 -1.18 2.25 17.58
N ILE A 107 -1.56 2.16 18.85
CA ILE A 107 -2.94 1.88 19.26
C ILE A 107 -3.77 3.15 19.06
N GLY A 108 -4.57 3.20 17.99
CA GLY A 108 -5.48 4.32 17.72
C GLY A 108 -6.79 4.23 18.51
N TYR A 109 -7.24 3.02 18.81
CA TYR A 109 -8.47 2.77 19.57
C TYR A 109 -8.43 1.43 20.30
N VAL A 110 -9.09 1.35 21.45
CA VAL A 110 -9.25 0.14 22.26
C VAL A 110 -10.74 -0.10 22.49
N GLN A 111 -11.23 -1.26 22.06
CA GLN A 111 -12.51 -1.81 22.50
C GLN A 111 -12.22 -2.95 23.48
N ASP A 112 -12.30 -2.63 24.76
CA ASP A 112 -12.07 -3.59 25.84
C ASP A 112 -13.40 -4.21 26.31
N SER A 113 -13.41 -5.52 26.52
CA SER A 113 -14.51 -6.30 27.08
C SER A 113 -14.05 -7.24 28.21
N GLY A 114 -13.02 -6.84 28.95
CA GLY A 114 -12.52 -7.50 30.15
C GLY A 114 -11.29 -8.36 29.88
N THR A 115 -11.49 -9.57 29.38
CA THR A 115 -10.37 -10.48 29.02
C THR A 115 -10.20 -10.63 27.51
N THR A 116 -11.08 -10.02 26.74
CA THR A 116 -11.07 -10.01 25.28
C THR A 116 -11.35 -8.61 24.77
N GLY A 117 -10.97 -8.33 23.53
CA GLY A 117 -11.23 -7.03 22.93
C GLY A 117 -10.71 -6.90 21.52
N THR A 118 -10.69 -5.67 21.03
CA THR A 118 -10.14 -5.34 19.72
C THR A 118 -9.37 -4.03 19.79
N LEU A 119 -8.16 -4.03 19.22
CA LEU A 119 -7.35 -2.84 19.01
C LEU A 119 -7.48 -2.40 17.56
N ILE A 120 -7.58 -1.10 17.31
CA ILE A 120 -7.36 -0.53 15.97
C ILE A 120 -5.93 0.01 15.93
N ILE A 121 -5.13 -0.51 15.01
CA ILE A 121 -3.70 -0.22 14.89
C ILE A 121 -3.47 0.67 13.67
N THR A 122 -2.74 1.77 13.89
CA THR A 122 -2.32 2.71 12.86
C THR A 122 -0.81 2.64 12.67
N GLU A 123 -0.35 2.91 11.44
CA GLU A 123 1.08 2.88 11.09
C GLU A 123 1.72 1.51 11.39
N THR A 124 1.00 0.44 11.01
CA THR A 124 1.43 -0.93 11.25
C THR A 124 2.76 -1.22 10.56
N LYS A 125 3.66 -1.94 11.22
CA LYS A 125 4.91 -2.46 10.65
C LYS A 125 4.99 -3.95 10.93
N GLY A 126 5.13 -4.76 9.90
CA GLY A 126 5.10 -6.21 10.00
C GLY A 126 3.69 -6.77 10.02
N THR A 127 3.60 -8.10 10.07
CA THR A 127 2.33 -8.82 10.11
C THR A 127 2.20 -9.54 11.43
N PHE A 128 1.24 -9.13 12.25
CA PHE A 128 0.89 -9.83 13.48
C PHE A 128 0.46 -11.27 13.20
N GLN A 129 0.87 -12.19 14.06
CA GLN A 129 0.62 -13.62 13.96
C GLN A 129 -0.42 -14.07 14.98
N ASP A 130 -1.30 -14.97 14.54
CA ASP A 130 -2.26 -15.64 15.42
C ASP A 130 -1.54 -16.33 16.61
N ASP A 131 -2.22 -16.40 17.75
CA ASP A 131 -1.75 -16.97 19.01
C ASP A 131 -0.42 -16.38 19.53
N GLU A 132 -0.09 -15.13 19.18
CA GLU A 132 1.10 -14.46 19.70
C GLU A 132 0.80 -13.55 20.89
N LEU A 133 1.73 -13.46 21.84
CA LEU A 133 1.67 -12.43 22.89
C LEU A 133 1.92 -11.05 22.28
N ILE A 134 0.97 -10.14 22.43
CA ILE A 134 1.08 -8.73 22.12
C ILE A 134 1.17 -7.91 23.41
N PHE A 135 2.03 -6.90 23.44
CA PHE A 135 2.16 -6.00 24.58
C PHE A 135 2.36 -4.56 24.12
N ASP A 136 1.84 -3.59 24.89
CA ASP A 136 2.14 -2.18 24.66
C ASP A 136 3.39 -1.72 25.41
N THR A 137 3.80 -0.47 25.20
CA THR A 137 4.97 0.13 25.88
C THR A 137 4.76 0.42 27.37
N SER A 138 3.61 0.04 27.95
CA SER A 138 3.26 0.20 29.35
C SER A 138 2.91 -1.14 29.98
N THR A 139 1.63 -1.38 30.24
CA THR A 139 1.12 -2.55 30.98
C THR A 139 0.18 -3.39 30.14
N GLY A 140 -0.21 -2.93 28.95
CA GLY A 140 -1.14 -3.63 28.08
C GLY A 140 -0.51 -4.93 27.61
N SER A 141 -1.22 -6.05 27.78
CA SER A 141 -0.73 -7.36 27.40
C SER A 141 -1.87 -8.34 27.21
N ALA A 142 -1.89 -9.05 26.08
CA ALA A 142 -2.89 -10.07 25.75
C ALA A 142 -2.33 -11.01 24.68
N THR A 143 -3.03 -12.10 24.40
CA THR A 143 -2.75 -12.96 23.25
C THR A 143 -3.58 -12.49 22.06
N LEU A 144 -2.96 -12.36 20.90
CA LEU A 144 -3.69 -12.10 19.66
C LEU A 144 -4.56 -13.31 19.31
N ASN A 145 -5.83 -13.07 19.01
CA ASN A 145 -6.79 -14.09 18.66
C ASN A 145 -7.23 -13.93 17.21
N GLY A 146 -6.63 -14.75 16.34
CA GLY A 146 -6.78 -14.72 14.90
C GLY A 146 -5.76 -13.82 14.20
N THR A 147 -5.90 -13.74 12.87
CA THR A 147 -5.11 -12.84 12.04
C THR A 147 -5.66 -11.41 12.09
N ALA A 148 -4.78 -10.42 11.89
CA ALA A 148 -5.19 -9.02 11.73
C ALA A 148 -6.28 -8.84 10.65
N GLY A 149 -7.35 -8.14 11.02
CA GLY A 149 -8.41 -7.69 10.12
C GLY A 149 -8.26 -6.22 9.73
N PHE A 150 -9.30 -5.61 9.15
CA PHE A 150 -9.32 -4.19 8.80
C PHE A 150 -10.55 -3.48 9.39
N ALA A 151 -10.36 -2.27 9.94
CA ALA A 151 -11.42 -1.48 10.59
C ALA A 151 -12.40 -0.79 9.63
N GLY A 152 -12.28 -1.03 8.32
CA GLY A 152 -12.96 -0.27 7.28
C GLY A 152 -12.26 1.06 6.96
N HIS A 153 -12.77 1.78 5.96
CA HIS A 153 -12.13 2.97 5.41
C HIS A 153 -12.33 4.22 6.28
N VAL A 154 -11.23 4.81 6.74
CA VAL A 154 -11.15 6.13 7.38
C VAL A 154 -10.70 7.15 6.36
N TYR A 155 -11.53 8.17 6.10
CA TYR A 155 -11.24 9.20 5.11
C TYR A 155 -10.41 10.34 5.70
N PHE A 156 -9.25 10.62 5.09
CA PHE A 156 -8.33 11.65 5.57
C PHE A 156 -8.22 12.85 4.61
N GLY A 157 -8.69 12.72 3.36
CA GLY A 157 -8.51 13.75 2.36
C GLY A 157 -9.60 13.77 1.30
N LYS A 158 -9.82 14.95 0.72
CA LYS A 158 -10.64 15.15 -0.47
C LYS A 158 -9.75 15.68 -1.59
N LEU A 159 -9.79 15.00 -2.73
CA LEU A 159 -9.08 15.38 -3.94
C LEU A 159 -10.09 15.86 -4.98
N LYS A 160 -10.18 17.18 -5.20
CA LYS A 160 -11.11 17.75 -6.19
C LYS A 160 -10.65 17.45 -7.61
N ALA A 161 -11.48 17.80 -8.57
CA ALA A 161 -11.17 17.66 -9.99
C ALA A 161 -9.81 18.28 -10.34
N GLY A 162 -8.95 17.49 -10.99
CA GLY A 162 -7.61 17.90 -11.42
C GLY A 162 -6.56 18.04 -10.31
N GLU A 163 -6.94 17.93 -9.03
CA GLU A 163 -6.00 18.05 -7.91
C GLU A 163 -5.13 16.79 -7.76
N SER A 164 -3.99 16.97 -7.11
CA SER A 164 -3.05 15.90 -6.78
C SER A 164 -2.53 16.04 -5.36
N CYS A 165 -2.18 14.92 -4.73
CA CYS A 165 -1.52 14.90 -3.44
C CYS A 165 -0.41 13.85 -3.41
N LEU A 166 0.53 14.05 -2.49
CA LEU A 166 1.54 13.06 -2.12
C LEU A 166 1.24 12.60 -0.69
N ILE A 167 1.21 11.29 -0.46
CA ILE A 167 1.05 10.70 0.86
C ILE A 167 2.18 9.71 1.14
N ARG A 168 2.48 9.51 2.42
CA ARG A 168 3.33 8.39 2.82
C ARG A 168 2.52 7.09 2.69
N TYR A 169 3.12 6.10 2.06
CA TYR A 169 2.56 4.78 1.87
C TYR A 169 3.16 3.81 2.87
N ASN A 170 2.30 2.99 3.44
CA ASN A 170 2.62 1.88 4.33
C ASN A 170 1.94 0.62 3.80
N GLY A 171 2.71 -0.34 3.31
CA GLY A 171 2.22 -1.57 2.68
C GLY A 171 1.55 -2.54 3.64
N TYR A 172 1.60 -2.29 4.95
CA TYR A 172 0.86 -3.05 5.95
C TYR A 172 -0.58 -2.53 6.18
N ASP A 173 -0.85 -1.27 5.82
CA ASP A 173 -2.19 -0.68 5.88
C ASP A 173 -2.81 -0.62 4.47
N THR A 174 -4.14 -0.66 4.37
CA THR A 174 -4.79 -0.62 3.05
C THR A 174 -5.20 0.80 2.67
N TYR A 175 -4.68 1.31 1.57
CA TYR A 175 -5.08 2.63 1.03
C TYR A 175 -6.16 2.48 -0.04
N GLY A 176 -7.09 3.43 -0.09
CA GLY A 176 -8.18 3.42 -1.05
C GLY A 176 -8.79 4.79 -1.29
N ALA A 177 -9.87 4.77 -2.05
CA ALA A 177 -10.68 5.95 -2.31
C ALA A 177 -12.14 5.59 -2.56
N LYS A 178 -13.02 6.60 -2.49
CA LYS A 178 -14.34 6.55 -3.09
C LYS A 178 -14.61 7.83 -3.87
N ALA A 179 -15.39 7.73 -4.93
CA ALA A 179 -15.94 8.87 -5.64
C ALA A 179 -17.21 9.40 -4.95
N ASP A 180 -17.58 10.65 -5.22
CA ASP A 180 -18.81 11.25 -4.68
C ASP A 180 -20.07 10.77 -5.42
N THR A 181 -20.21 11.17 -6.69
CA THR A 181 -21.48 11.02 -7.44
C THR A 181 -21.41 10.02 -8.60
N SER A 182 -20.28 9.92 -9.30
CA SER A 182 -20.01 8.96 -10.35
C SER A 182 -18.58 8.44 -10.24
N SER A 183 -18.22 7.37 -10.96
CA SER A 183 -16.83 6.90 -10.90
C SER A 183 -15.84 7.97 -11.37
N VAL A 184 -14.67 8.02 -10.74
CA VAL A 184 -13.57 8.93 -11.09
C VAL A 184 -12.33 8.15 -11.49
N GLN A 185 -11.60 8.66 -12.47
CA GLN A 185 -10.29 8.11 -12.79
C GLN A 185 -9.23 8.72 -11.87
N LEU A 186 -8.61 7.88 -11.05
CA LEU A 186 -7.44 8.25 -10.27
C LEU A 186 -6.19 7.67 -10.92
N GLU A 187 -5.24 8.54 -11.22
CA GLU A 187 -3.87 8.14 -11.52
C GLU A 187 -3.08 8.12 -10.21
N TYR A 188 -2.36 7.05 -9.95
CA TYR A 188 -1.41 7.00 -8.85
C TYR A 188 -0.07 6.47 -9.33
N PHE A 189 0.99 7.00 -8.73
CA PHE A 189 2.31 6.43 -8.82
C PHE A 189 2.88 6.20 -7.43
N MET A 190 3.64 5.13 -7.27
CA MET A 190 4.33 4.81 -6.02
C MET A 190 5.83 4.68 -6.26
N ILE A 191 6.61 5.18 -5.31
CA ILE A 191 8.07 5.06 -5.23
C ILE A 191 8.40 4.51 -3.85
N GLU A 192 9.26 3.51 -3.78
CA GLU A 192 9.76 2.92 -2.53
C GLU A 192 10.78 3.83 -1.83
N GLU A 193 10.94 3.63 -0.52
CA GLU A 193 11.98 4.28 0.29
C GLU A 193 13.26 3.44 0.38
#